data_AF-A0A6A6D7Y1-F1
#
_entry.id   AF-A0A6A6D7Y1-F1
#
_cell.length_a   1.000
_cell.length_b   1.000
_cell.length_c   1.000
_cell.angle_alpha   90.00
_cell.angle_beta   90.00
_cell.angle_gamma   90.00
#
_symmetry.space_group_name_H-M   'P 1'
#
loop_
_entity.id
_entity.type
_entity.pdbx_description
1 polymer ?
#
loop_
_entity_poly.entity_id
_entity_poly.type
_entity_poly.pdbx_seq_one_letter_code
_entity_poly.pdbx_strand_id
1 'polypeptide(L)' 'DIWQTLRYQPILVKDNASIHAAKATRLAWEQNSMILMEWPANSPDLNPIEN' A
#
# COMPACT_ATOMS: atom_id res chain seq x y z
N ASP A 1 23.75 -15.56 -1.49
CA ASP A 1 22.63 -16.51 -1.62
C ASP A 1 21.71 -16.01 -2.72
N ILE A 2 21.53 -16.80 -3.79
CA ILE A 2 20.75 -16.42 -4.99
C ILE A 2 19.26 -16.15 -4.68
N TRP A 3 18.81 -16.58 -3.50
CA TRP A 3 17.48 -16.31 -2.98
C TRP A 3 17.31 -14.90 -2.39
N GLN A 4 18.39 -14.12 -2.19
CA GLN A 4 18.28 -12.71 -1.78
C GLN A 4 18.05 -11.73 -2.94
N THR A 5 18.14 -12.18 -4.19
CA THR A 5 18.06 -11.35 -5.40
C THR A 5 16.68 -11.26 -6.04
N LEU A 6 15.69 -12.01 -5.55
CA LEU A 6 14.27 -11.77 -5.87
C LEU A 6 13.68 -10.88 -4.78
N ARG A 7 13.92 -9.57 -4.86
CA ARG A 7 13.30 -8.62 -3.91
C ARG A 7 11.79 -8.67 -4.10
N TYR A 8 11.08 -9.21 -3.10
CA TYR A 8 9.64 -9.09 -3.00
C TYR A 8 9.27 -7.60 -2.93
N GLN A 9 8.45 -7.13 -3.87
CA GLN A 9 7.85 -5.80 -3.79
C GLN A 9 6.59 -5.91 -2.93
N PRO A 10 6.54 -5.27 -1.76
CA PRO A 10 5.36 -5.32 -0.90
C PRO A 10 4.19 -4.59 -1.54
N ILE A 11 3.00 -5.16 -1.40
CA ILE A 11 1.73 -4.51 -1.77
C ILE A 11 1.19 -3.81 -0.52
N LEU A 12 1.01 -2.49 -0.61
CA LEU A 12 0.43 -1.67 0.43
C LEU A 12 -1.09 -1.59 0.25
N VAL A 13 -1.80 -2.09 1.25
CA VAL A 13 -3.26 -1.95 1.38
C VAL A 13 -3.55 -0.92 2.47
N LYS A 14 -4.37 0.08 2.13
CA LYS A 14 -4.73 1.21 2.99
C LYS A 14 -6.05 1.81 2.50
N ASP A 15 -6.79 2.42 3.41
CA ASP A 15 -7.96 3.21 3.04
C ASP A 15 -7.59 4.49 2.25
N ASN A 16 -8.62 5.26 1.91
CA ASN A 16 -8.50 6.52 1.18
C ASN A 16 -8.62 7.76 2.08
N ALA A 17 -8.22 7.69 3.36
CA ALA A 17 -8.16 8.90 4.18
C ALA A 17 -7.31 9.98 3.48
N SER A 18 -7.61 11.27 3.71
CA SER A 18 -6.96 12.36 2.98
C SER A 18 -5.42 12.35 3.10
N ILE A 19 -4.90 12.02 4.29
CA ILE A 19 -3.46 11.87 4.55
C ILE A 19 -2.81 10.72 3.76
N HIS A 20 -3.59 9.70 3.45
CA HIS A 20 -3.20 8.48 2.77
C HIS A 20 -3.28 8.63 1.24
N ALA A 21 -4.20 9.46 0.75
CA ALA A 21 -4.34 9.82 -0.66
C ALA A 21 -3.45 11.00 -1.09
N ALA A 22 -2.87 11.74 -0.14
CA ALA A 22 -2.01 12.88 -0.42
C ALA A 22 -0.84 12.50 -1.35
N LYS A 23 -0.52 13.37 -2.31
CA LYS A 23 0.53 13.16 -3.31
C LYS A 23 1.89 12.83 -2.68
N ALA A 24 2.27 13.58 -1.63
CA ALA A 24 3.53 13.38 -0.93
C ALA A 24 3.61 11.98 -0.30
N THR A 25 2.52 11.53 0.32
CA THR A 25 2.41 10.18 0.91
C THR A 25 2.52 9.09 -0.15
N ARG A 26 1.79 9.20 -1.27
CA ARG A 26 1.87 8.23 -2.37
C ARG A 26 3.29 8.12 -2.94
N LEU A 27 3.93 9.27 -3.19
CA LEU A 27 5.30 9.31 -3.71
C LEU A 27 6.30 8.66 -2.75
N ALA A 28 6.15 8.88 -1.44
CA ALA A 28 7.03 8.26 -0.45
C ALA A 28 6.98 6.72 -0.50
N TRP A 29 5.79 6.13 -0.69
CA TRP A 29 5.65 4.67 -0.78
C TRP A 29 6.21 4.10 -2.09
N GLU A 30 5.95 4.76 -3.21
CA GLU A 30 6.50 4.38 -4.52
C GLU A 30 8.03 4.42 -4.50
N GLN A 31 8.63 5.44 -3.89
CA GLN A 31 10.09 5.56 -3.69
C GLN A 31 10.67 4.44 -2.82
N ASN A 32 9.87 3.85 -1.93
CA ASN A 32 10.23 2.69 -1.11
C ASN A 32 9.93 1.35 -1.80
N SER A 33 9.71 1.33 -3.11
CA SER A 33 9.44 0.12 -3.91
C SER A 33 8.18 -0.64 -3.48
N MET A 34 7.18 0.07 -2.96
CA MET A 34 5.87 -0.50 -2.64
C MET A 34 4.90 -0.34 -3.80
N ILE A 35 4.05 -1.34 -4.00
CA ILE A 35 2.92 -1.29 -4.94
C ILE A 35 1.69 -0.83 -4.15
N LEU A 36 1.06 0.28 -4.53
CA LEU A 36 -0.16 0.75 -3.89
C LEU A 36 -1.38 0.05 -4.52
N MET A 37 -2.17 -0.62 -3.70
CA MET A 37 -3.47 -1.15 -4.12
C MET A 37 -4.53 -0.03 -4.08
N GLU A 38 -5.33 0.08 -5.13
CA GLU A 38 -6.50 0.97 -5.14
C GLU A 38 -7.59 0.39 -4.24
N TRP A 39 -8.21 1.24 -3.42
CA TRP A 39 -9.17 0.83 -2.39
C TRP A 39 -10.56 1.45 -2.64
N PRO A 40 -11.66 0.69 -2.55
CA PRO A 40 -13.00 1.25 -2.66
C PRO A 40 -13.37 2.10 -1.43
N ALA A 41 -14.09 3.20 -1.66
CA ALA A 41 -14.55 4.06 -0.57
C ALA A 41 -15.65 3.38 0.26
N ASN A 42 -15.65 3.61 1.58
CA ASN A 42 -16.62 3.03 2.54
C ASN A 42 -16.66 1.50 2.56
N SER A 43 -15.52 0.84 2.36
CA SER A 43 -15.40 -0.63 2.43
C SER A 43 -14.45 -1.09 3.54
N PRO A 44 -14.79 -0.87 4.82
CA PRO A 44 -14.00 -1.39 5.94
C PRO A 44 -14.07 -2.92 6.02
N ASP A 45 -15.16 -3.52 5.53
CA ASP A 45 -15.38 -4.97 5.46
C ASP A 45 -14.33 -5.70 4.61
N LEU A 46 -13.72 -5.00 3.65
CA LEU A 46 -12.66 -5.56 2.82
C LEU A 46 -11.28 -5.49 3.49
N ASN A 47 -11.11 -4.67 4.53
CA ASN A 47 -9.81 -4.38 5.12
C ASN A 47 -9.50 -5.40 6.24
N PRO A 48 -8.46 -6.25 6.09
CA PRO A 48 -8.16 -7.29 7.09
C PRO A 48 -7.77 -6.76 8.46
N ILE A 49 -7.47 -5.46 8.62
CA ILE A 49 -7.15 -4.89 9.94
C ILE A 49 -8.39 -4.58 10.77
N GLU A 50 -9.58 -4.54 10.15
CA GLU A 50 -10.83 -4.14 10.80
C GLU A 50 -11.55 -5.34 11.47
N ASN A 51 -11.12 -6.60 11.19
CA ASN A 51 -11.73 -7.85 11.70
C ASN A 51 -10.68 -8.87 12.14
#